data_AF-A0A2G2W2P0-F1
#
_entry.id   AF-A0A2G2W2P0-F1
#
_cell.length_a   1.000
_cell.length_b   1.000
_cell.length_c   1.000
_cell.angle_alpha   90.00
_cell.angle_beta   90.00
_cell.angle_gamma   90.00
#
_symmetry.space_group_name_H-M   'P 1'
#
loop_
_entity.id
_entity.type
_entity.pdbx_description
1 polymer ?
#
loop_
_entity_poly.entity_id
_entity_poly.type
_entity_poly.pdbx_seq_one_letter_code
_entity_poly.pdbx_strand_id
1 'polypeptide(L)'
;MTEIQKKVNGSCKLNVEEEDEDENMVEIQNGFASTSGKNVSIPNIAFGCGHQNGGTFPNATSGIIGLAGGNVSIVNQMHQEIKGKFSYCLIPLAISSSNPNVTSHINFGDNAIVSGPGVVSTPLFRNPMQPTFYFLNLKAVSVGHNRVKYQSSPISPPAGDGDHGNIIIDSGTVLTFIPDAFYLNLGSLLMRSVNATRKDDPSGTFTVCYEPNENGTIDAPKIVAHFTDADLELSPTSVFAKVVDDLVCLTIVPGNQLAIFGNLLQSNFLIGYDLVANKVSFKPTDCTRH
;
A
#
# COMPACT_ATOMS: atom_id res chain seq x y z
N MET A 1 -10.38 -2.22 3.27
CA MET A 1 -11.23 -1.12 2.76
C MET A 1 -12.20 -1.67 1.72
N THR A 2 -13.46 -1.22 1.80
CA THR A 2 -14.59 -1.66 0.97
C THR A 2 -15.06 -0.50 0.10
N GLU A 3 -15.83 -0.77 -0.95
CA GLU A 3 -16.22 0.22 -1.94
C GLU A 3 -17.32 1.16 -1.46
N ILE A 4 -17.09 2.47 -1.60
CA ILE A 4 -17.99 3.56 -1.18
C ILE A 4 -18.17 4.50 -2.39
N GLN A 5 -19.41 4.79 -2.79
CA GLN A 5 -19.73 5.80 -3.82
C GLN A 5 -20.91 6.69 -3.38
N LYS A 6 -20.83 7.99 -3.65
CA LYS A 6 -21.88 8.97 -3.26
C LYS A 6 -23.07 8.94 -4.23
N LYS A 7 -24.28 8.66 -3.73
CA LYS A 7 -25.53 8.68 -4.52
C LYS A 7 -26.41 9.89 -4.20
N VAL A 8 -27.13 10.38 -5.21
CA VAL A 8 -28.25 11.34 -5.06
C VAL A 8 -29.56 10.56 -5.19
N ASN A 9 -30.40 10.63 -4.16
CA ASN A 9 -31.70 9.96 -3.98
C ASN A 9 -31.68 8.41 -3.98
N GLY A 10 -32.00 7.82 -2.81
CA GLY A 10 -32.11 6.37 -2.56
C GLY A 10 -31.02 5.84 -1.62
N SER A 11 -31.40 5.04 -0.61
CA SER A 11 -30.60 4.62 0.55
C SER A 11 -29.72 3.38 0.31
N CYS A 12 -28.64 3.19 1.08
CA CYS A 12 -27.63 2.11 0.87
C CYS A 12 -26.98 1.59 2.18
N LYS A 13 -26.77 0.27 2.32
CA LYS A 13 -25.84 -0.38 3.27
C LYS A 13 -24.48 -0.47 2.62
N LEU A 14 -23.47 -0.45 3.48
CA LEU A 14 -22.58 -1.59 3.68
C LEU A 14 -21.89 -1.32 5.02
N ASN A 15 -21.84 -2.28 5.94
CA ASN A 15 -21.10 -2.08 7.19
C ASN A 15 -19.60 -2.04 6.87
N VAL A 16 -19.13 -0.83 6.55
CA VAL A 16 -17.74 -0.42 6.70
C VAL A 16 -17.47 -0.31 8.20
N GLU A 17 -16.19 -0.34 8.61
CA GLU A 17 -15.81 0.12 9.96
C GLU A 17 -15.83 1.67 10.01
N GLU A 18 -17.03 2.21 9.76
CA GLU A 18 -17.62 3.52 10.09
C GLU A 18 -19.12 3.36 9.74
N GLU A 19 -20.02 3.79 10.63
CA GLU A 19 -21.32 3.12 10.90
C GLU A 19 -22.47 3.33 9.86
N ASP A 20 -23.44 2.38 9.86
CA ASP A 20 -24.85 2.42 9.36
C ASP A 20 -25.26 2.03 7.89
N GLU A 21 -26.60 2.00 7.64
CA GLU A 21 -27.32 0.96 6.85
C GLU A 21 -28.42 1.39 5.80
N ASP A 22 -28.57 0.66 4.66
CA ASP A 22 -29.81 0.20 3.94
C ASP A 22 -29.51 -0.95 2.91
N GLU A 23 -29.50 -0.78 1.56
CA GLU A 23 -28.76 -1.62 0.53
C GLU A 23 -28.72 -1.00 -0.90
N ASN A 24 -27.71 -1.25 -1.78
CA ASN A 24 -27.80 -0.90 -3.23
C ASN A 24 -26.89 -1.70 -4.21
N MET A 25 -27.53 -2.42 -5.14
CA MET A 25 -26.90 -3.01 -6.34
C MET A 25 -27.00 -2.03 -7.50
N VAL A 26 -25.90 -1.76 -8.24
CA VAL A 26 -25.93 -0.86 -9.40
C VAL A 26 -25.00 -1.39 -10.50
N GLU A 27 -25.45 -1.31 -11.76
CA GLU A 27 -24.61 -1.66 -12.91
C GLU A 27 -23.62 -0.51 -13.24
N ILE A 28 -22.35 -0.83 -13.43
CA ILE A 28 -21.31 0.15 -13.79
C ILE A 28 -21.55 0.63 -15.22
N GLN A 29 -22.22 1.78 -15.37
CA GLN A 29 -22.44 2.38 -16.68
C GLN A 29 -21.11 2.69 -17.36
N ASN A 30 -20.97 2.21 -18.60
CA ASN A 30 -19.76 2.18 -19.46
C ASN A 30 -18.77 1.02 -19.23
N GLY A 31 -18.88 0.24 -18.15
CA GLY A 31 -18.06 -0.97 -17.91
C GLY A 31 -16.54 -0.74 -17.81
N PHE A 32 -15.78 -1.84 -17.72
CA PHE A 32 -14.32 -1.82 -17.65
C PHE A 32 -13.69 -1.88 -19.04
N ALA A 33 -12.60 -1.13 -19.26
CA ALA A 33 -11.79 -1.28 -20.47
C ALA A 33 -11.12 -2.67 -20.53
N SER A 34 -11.14 -3.31 -21.69
CA SER A 34 -10.50 -4.62 -21.92
C SER A 34 -9.33 -4.51 -22.89
N THR A 35 -8.35 -5.40 -22.76
CA THR A 35 -7.29 -5.59 -23.78
C THR A 35 -7.81 -6.10 -25.13
N SER A 36 -9.08 -6.50 -25.22
CA SER A 36 -9.78 -6.73 -26.49
C SER A 36 -10.22 -5.45 -27.23
N GLY A 37 -10.01 -4.28 -26.63
CA GLY A 37 -10.46 -2.99 -27.17
C GLY A 37 -11.96 -2.72 -27.06
N LYS A 38 -12.72 -3.61 -26.41
CA LYS A 38 -14.15 -3.47 -26.13
C LYS A 38 -14.39 -3.38 -24.63
N ASN A 39 -15.29 -2.51 -24.19
CA ASN A 39 -15.63 -2.44 -22.77
C ASN A 39 -16.42 -3.69 -22.36
N VAL A 40 -16.17 -4.16 -21.14
CA VAL A 40 -16.85 -5.29 -20.50
C VAL A 40 -17.75 -4.73 -19.40
N SER A 41 -19.07 -4.85 -19.55
CA SER A 41 -19.98 -4.66 -18.41
C SER A 41 -19.88 -5.88 -17.51
N ILE A 42 -19.74 -5.66 -16.21
CA ILE A 42 -19.87 -6.70 -15.20
C ILE A 42 -21.14 -6.38 -14.42
N PRO A 43 -22.22 -7.15 -14.62
CA PRO A 43 -23.51 -6.85 -14.01
C PRO A 43 -23.48 -7.17 -12.51
N ASN A 44 -24.39 -6.56 -11.76
CA ASN A 44 -24.63 -6.86 -10.34
C ASN A 44 -23.42 -6.64 -9.41
N ILE A 45 -22.58 -5.64 -9.68
CA ILE A 45 -21.61 -5.15 -8.69
C ILE A 45 -22.37 -4.44 -7.55
N ALA A 46 -22.09 -4.86 -6.32
CA ALA A 46 -22.53 -4.24 -5.09
C ALA A 46 -21.51 -3.19 -4.62
N PHE A 47 -21.97 -2.02 -4.19
CA PHE A 47 -21.14 -1.03 -3.50
C PHE A 47 -21.93 -0.30 -2.41
N GLY A 48 -21.23 0.21 -1.39
CA GLY A 48 -21.83 1.01 -0.33
C GLY A 48 -21.99 2.48 -0.72
N CYS A 49 -22.81 3.21 0.03
CA CYS A 49 -22.85 4.68 -0.03
C CYS A 49 -22.40 5.25 1.32
N GLY A 50 -21.47 6.19 1.27
CA GLY A 50 -20.86 6.78 2.46
C GLY A 50 -21.62 8.01 2.91
N HIS A 51 -22.34 7.91 4.03
CA HIS A 51 -23.13 9.01 4.58
C HIS A 51 -22.33 9.84 5.58
N GLN A 52 -21.59 9.17 6.47
CA GLN A 52 -20.56 9.74 7.32
C GLN A 52 -19.23 9.18 6.81
N ASN A 53 -18.24 10.04 6.56
CA ASN A 53 -16.96 9.63 5.97
C ASN A 53 -15.82 10.33 6.75
N GLY A 54 -15.09 9.58 7.56
CA GLY A 54 -13.83 9.98 8.16
C GLY A 54 -12.64 9.76 7.20
N GLY A 55 -11.44 10.14 7.66
CA GLY A 55 -10.19 10.01 6.89
C GLY A 55 -9.75 11.29 6.16
N THR A 56 -8.70 11.16 5.35
CA THR A 56 -8.08 12.30 4.63
C THR A 56 -8.08 12.04 3.14
N PHE A 57 -9.02 12.65 2.42
CA PHE A 57 -9.20 12.49 0.99
C PHE A 57 -9.09 13.83 0.25
N PRO A 58 -8.47 13.87 -0.94
CA PRO A 58 -8.58 15.01 -1.85
C PRO A 58 -10.04 15.32 -2.20
N ASN A 59 -10.37 16.59 -2.43
CA ASN A 59 -11.74 17.02 -2.79
C ASN A 59 -12.29 16.39 -4.09
N ALA A 60 -11.43 15.80 -4.93
CA ALA A 60 -11.81 15.08 -6.14
C ALA A 60 -12.24 13.62 -5.89
N THR A 61 -12.03 13.09 -4.68
CA THR A 61 -12.35 11.70 -4.33
C THR A 61 -13.85 11.54 -4.13
N SER A 62 -14.51 10.83 -5.05
CA SER A 62 -15.93 10.47 -4.94
C SER A 62 -16.19 9.13 -4.22
N GLY A 63 -15.12 8.39 -3.90
CA GLY A 63 -15.20 7.04 -3.37
C GLY A 63 -13.87 6.33 -3.18
N ILE A 64 -13.95 5.12 -2.62
CA ILE A 64 -12.84 4.15 -2.45
C ILE A 64 -13.19 2.91 -3.26
N ILE A 65 -12.23 2.23 -3.89
CA ILE A 65 -12.43 0.90 -4.50
C ILE A 65 -11.74 -0.15 -3.64
N GLY A 66 -12.48 -1.16 -3.18
CA GLY A 66 -11.98 -2.17 -2.25
C GLY A 66 -11.29 -3.35 -2.94
N LEU A 67 -9.95 -3.41 -2.89
CA LEU A 67 -9.15 -4.52 -3.44
C LEU A 67 -8.90 -5.69 -2.46
N ALA A 68 -9.30 -5.51 -1.20
CA ALA A 68 -9.07 -6.42 -0.07
C ALA A 68 -9.73 -7.81 -0.23
N GLY A 69 -9.48 -8.74 0.69
CA GLY A 69 -10.03 -10.10 0.66
C GLY A 69 -11.50 -10.26 1.08
N GLY A 70 -12.20 -9.18 1.44
CA GLY A 70 -13.60 -9.25 1.89
C GLY A 70 -14.57 -9.63 0.79
N ASN A 71 -15.69 -10.31 1.12
CA ASN A 71 -16.61 -10.89 0.12
C ASN A 71 -17.17 -9.88 -0.90
N VAL A 72 -17.37 -8.63 -0.48
CA VAL A 72 -17.87 -7.52 -1.31
C VAL A 72 -16.74 -6.68 -1.95
N SER A 73 -15.48 -7.15 -1.92
CA SER A 73 -14.39 -6.50 -2.65
C SER A 73 -14.58 -6.64 -4.16
N ILE A 74 -14.16 -5.65 -4.93
CA ILE A 74 -14.27 -5.70 -6.40
C ILE A 74 -13.53 -6.92 -6.98
N VAL A 75 -12.45 -7.34 -6.29
CA VAL A 75 -11.62 -8.51 -6.64
C VAL A 75 -12.36 -9.84 -6.46
N ASN A 76 -13.22 -9.95 -5.44
CA ASN A 76 -14.05 -11.14 -5.22
C ASN A 76 -15.34 -11.11 -6.05
N GLN A 77 -15.94 -9.92 -6.25
CA GLN A 77 -17.13 -9.76 -7.09
C GLN A 77 -16.84 -10.07 -8.57
N MET A 78 -15.69 -9.61 -9.09
CA MET A 78 -15.23 -9.89 -10.46
C MET A 78 -14.45 -11.22 -10.59
N HIS A 79 -14.55 -12.14 -9.62
CA HIS A 79 -13.66 -13.30 -9.56
C HIS A 79 -13.74 -14.20 -10.80
N GLN A 80 -14.90 -14.30 -11.45
CA GLN A 80 -15.09 -15.15 -12.64
C GLN A 80 -14.31 -14.60 -13.85
N GLU A 81 -14.29 -13.28 -13.99
CA GLU A 81 -13.63 -12.54 -15.07
C GLU A 81 -12.11 -12.44 -14.81
N ILE A 82 -11.72 -12.14 -13.58
CA ILE A 82 -10.32 -11.78 -13.24
C ILE A 82 -9.52 -12.94 -12.63
N LYS A 83 -10.18 -14.06 -12.28
CA LYS A 83 -9.58 -15.27 -11.69
C LYS A 83 -8.69 -14.96 -10.47
N GLY A 84 -9.13 -14.01 -9.63
CA GLY A 84 -8.37 -13.54 -8.46
C GLY A 84 -7.01 -12.90 -8.77
N LYS A 85 -6.82 -12.28 -9.94
CA LYS A 85 -5.59 -11.55 -10.28
C LYS A 85 -5.83 -10.07 -10.52
N PHE A 86 -5.01 -9.22 -9.89
CA PHE A 86 -5.00 -7.77 -10.10
C PHE A 86 -3.61 -7.20 -9.85
N SER A 87 -3.29 -6.08 -10.47
CA SER A 87 -2.00 -5.40 -10.29
C SER A 87 -2.12 -3.90 -10.46
N TYR A 88 -1.36 -3.13 -9.71
CA TYR A 88 -1.32 -1.67 -9.80
C TYR A 88 0.12 -1.15 -9.79
N CYS A 89 0.33 0.06 -10.31
CA CYS A 89 1.62 0.76 -10.24
C CYS A 89 1.39 2.12 -9.57
N LEU A 90 1.88 2.33 -8.34
CA LEU A 90 1.64 3.58 -7.63
C LEU A 90 2.65 4.67 -8.03
N ILE A 91 2.11 5.82 -8.44
CA ILE A 91 2.89 7.00 -8.78
C ILE A 91 3.48 7.59 -7.48
N PRO A 92 4.78 7.95 -7.45
CA PRO A 92 5.38 8.62 -6.29
C PRO A 92 4.64 9.91 -5.91
N LEU A 93 4.36 10.08 -4.61
CA LEU A 93 3.54 11.18 -4.09
C LEU A 93 4.02 12.57 -4.54
N ALA A 94 5.34 12.78 -4.61
CA ALA A 94 5.96 14.04 -5.05
C ALA A 94 5.68 14.38 -6.53
N ILE A 95 5.40 13.38 -7.37
CA ILE A 95 5.04 13.56 -8.78
C ILE A 95 3.53 13.80 -8.90
N SER A 96 2.70 13.00 -8.23
CA SER A 96 1.24 13.17 -8.26
C SER A 96 0.77 14.48 -7.63
N SER A 97 1.51 15.04 -6.66
CA SER A 97 1.21 16.35 -6.06
C SER A 97 1.61 17.54 -6.94
N SER A 98 2.61 17.38 -7.81
CA SER A 98 3.11 18.44 -8.70
C SER A 98 2.52 18.41 -10.11
N ASN A 99 2.07 17.24 -10.58
CA ASN A 99 1.37 17.08 -11.84
C ASN A 99 0.08 16.24 -11.66
N PRO A 100 -1.08 16.85 -11.42
CA PRO A 100 -2.34 16.11 -11.19
C PRO A 100 -2.88 15.39 -12.43
N ASN A 101 -2.29 15.62 -13.62
CA ASN A 101 -2.68 14.94 -14.86
C ASN A 101 -1.89 13.65 -15.12
N VAL A 102 -0.91 13.31 -14.25
CA VAL A 102 -0.17 12.06 -14.37
C VAL A 102 -1.06 10.89 -13.92
N THR A 103 -1.20 9.89 -14.79
CA THR A 103 -2.03 8.71 -14.53
C THR A 103 -1.20 7.44 -14.62
N SER A 104 -1.75 6.38 -14.04
CA SER A 104 -1.19 5.03 -14.02
C SER A 104 -2.35 4.05 -14.02
N HIS A 105 -2.10 2.79 -14.38
CA HIS A 105 -3.14 1.79 -14.53
C HIS A 105 -3.19 0.75 -13.39
N ILE A 106 -4.44 0.38 -13.03
CA ILE A 106 -4.76 -0.89 -12.40
C ILE A 106 -5.20 -1.87 -13.49
N ASN A 107 -4.64 -3.08 -13.46
CA ASN A 107 -4.95 -4.16 -14.38
C ASN A 107 -5.62 -5.31 -13.61
N PHE A 108 -6.53 -6.00 -14.29
CA PHE A 108 -7.25 -7.15 -13.76
C PHE A 108 -7.14 -8.35 -14.71
N GLY A 109 -7.27 -9.56 -14.18
CA GLY A 109 -7.20 -10.79 -14.96
C GLY A 109 -5.77 -11.16 -15.35
N ASP A 110 -5.62 -11.90 -16.43
CA ASP A 110 -4.31 -12.49 -16.79
C ASP A 110 -3.26 -11.43 -17.24
N ASN A 111 -3.68 -10.19 -17.59
CA ASN A 111 -2.77 -9.06 -17.81
C ASN A 111 -2.15 -8.49 -16.53
N ALA A 112 -2.68 -8.85 -15.35
CA ALA A 112 -2.12 -8.46 -14.06
C ALA A 112 -0.91 -9.31 -13.62
N ILE A 113 -0.53 -10.32 -14.42
CA ILE A 113 0.58 -11.22 -14.08
C ILE A 113 1.92 -10.51 -14.28
N VAL A 114 2.47 -10.00 -13.18
CA VAL A 114 3.79 -9.36 -13.15
C VAL A 114 4.89 -10.42 -13.29
N SER A 115 5.64 -10.36 -14.39
CA SER A 115 6.68 -11.33 -14.73
C SER A 115 7.81 -10.72 -15.58
N GLY A 116 8.86 -11.51 -15.81
CA GLY A 116 10.04 -11.14 -16.60
C GLY A 116 11.25 -10.68 -15.75
N PRO A 117 12.28 -10.09 -16.39
CA PRO A 117 13.49 -9.64 -15.71
C PRO A 117 13.20 -8.60 -14.62
N GLY A 118 13.94 -8.69 -13.51
CA GLY A 118 13.82 -7.76 -12.37
C GLY A 118 12.59 -7.97 -11.48
N VAL A 119 11.75 -8.97 -11.75
CA VAL A 119 10.63 -9.33 -10.87
C VAL A 119 11.11 -10.18 -9.70
N VAL A 120 10.68 -9.80 -8.50
CA VAL A 120 10.81 -10.62 -7.28
C VAL A 120 9.42 -10.96 -6.75
N SER A 121 9.27 -12.11 -6.09
CA SER A 121 7.98 -12.58 -5.58
C SER A 121 8.09 -13.09 -4.15
N THR A 122 7.11 -12.77 -3.31
CA THR A 122 6.94 -13.28 -1.94
C THR A 122 5.62 -14.03 -1.84
N PRO A 123 5.52 -15.08 -0.99
CA PRO A 123 4.24 -15.63 -0.59
C PRO A 123 3.31 -14.54 -0.05
N LEU A 124 2.02 -14.68 -0.37
CA LEU A 124 0.91 -13.92 0.17
C LEU A 124 0.21 -14.78 1.20
N PHE A 125 0.08 -14.25 2.41
CA PHE A 125 -0.52 -14.97 3.53
C PHE A 125 -1.94 -14.46 3.82
N ARG A 126 -2.76 -15.37 4.33
CA ARG A 126 -4.10 -15.10 4.86
C ARG A 126 -4.10 -15.43 6.35
N ASN A 127 -4.60 -14.50 7.16
CA ASN A 127 -4.84 -14.73 8.58
C ASN A 127 -6.34 -15.04 8.78
N PRO A 128 -6.71 -16.24 9.28
CA PRO A 128 -8.12 -16.58 9.54
C PRO A 128 -8.82 -15.63 10.53
N MET A 129 -8.08 -14.99 11.44
CA MET A 129 -8.60 -14.00 12.38
C MET A 129 -8.82 -12.62 11.74
N GLN A 130 -8.20 -12.35 10.59
CA GLN A 130 -8.29 -11.09 9.85
C GLN A 130 -8.37 -11.36 8.34
N PRO A 131 -9.43 -12.05 7.87
CA PRO A 131 -9.49 -12.63 6.51
C PRO A 131 -9.58 -11.57 5.40
N THR A 132 -9.94 -10.34 5.75
CA THR A 132 -10.00 -9.19 4.83
C THR A 132 -8.63 -8.72 4.37
N PHE A 133 -7.58 -8.84 5.19
CA PHE A 133 -6.27 -8.29 4.87
C PHE A 133 -5.39 -9.25 4.05
N TYR A 134 -4.36 -8.66 3.44
CA TYR A 134 -3.30 -9.35 2.71
C TYR A 134 -2.02 -9.22 3.53
N PHE A 135 -1.44 -10.34 3.94
CA PHE A 135 -0.23 -10.35 4.75
C PHE A 135 0.99 -10.75 3.92
N LEU A 136 2.12 -10.10 4.16
CA LEU A 136 3.45 -10.51 3.74
C LEU A 136 4.26 -10.92 4.97
N ASN A 137 5.45 -11.49 4.77
CA ASN A 137 6.36 -11.82 5.86
C ASN A 137 7.70 -11.09 5.69
N LEU A 138 7.83 -9.93 6.36
CA LEU A 138 9.02 -9.10 6.41
C LEU A 138 10.04 -9.69 7.41
N LYS A 139 11.17 -10.16 6.92
CA LYS A 139 12.25 -10.78 7.71
C LYS A 139 13.22 -9.74 8.30
N ALA A 140 13.48 -8.64 7.58
CA ALA A 140 14.44 -7.60 7.98
C ALA A 140 14.32 -6.34 7.12
N VAL A 141 14.94 -5.24 7.58
CA VAL A 141 15.33 -4.10 6.73
C VAL A 141 16.83 -3.91 6.83
N SER A 142 17.51 -3.71 5.69
CA SER A 142 18.93 -3.33 5.65
C SER A 142 19.10 -1.86 5.29
N VAL A 143 20.14 -1.24 5.87
CA VAL A 143 20.62 0.12 5.57
C VAL A 143 22.10 0.00 5.21
N GLY A 144 22.42 0.19 3.93
CA GLY A 144 23.73 -0.17 3.38
C GLY A 144 24.03 -1.66 3.61
N HIS A 145 25.11 -1.95 4.32
CA HIS A 145 25.52 -3.33 4.67
C HIS A 145 24.98 -3.82 6.03
N ASN A 146 24.29 -2.96 6.78
CA ASN A 146 23.81 -3.27 8.13
C ASN A 146 22.35 -3.75 8.10
N ARG A 147 22.07 -4.94 8.66
CA ARG A 147 20.76 -5.58 8.61
C ARG A 147 20.07 -5.62 9.97
N VAL A 148 18.92 -4.96 10.09
CA VAL A 148 18.05 -5.01 11.27
C VAL A 148 16.98 -6.08 11.03
N LYS A 149 17.00 -7.16 11.82
CA LYS A 149 15.97 -8.20 11.76
C LYS A 149 14.64 -7.66 12.28
N TYR A 150 13.54 -8.13 11.69
CA TYR A 150 12.20 -7.85 12.20
C TYR A 150 12.08 -8.34 13.66
N GLN A 151 11.42 -7.55 14.50
CA GLN A 151 11.15 -7.87 15.90
C GLN A 151 9.66 -7.67 16.16
N SER A 152 8.97 -8.74 16.55
CA SER A 152 7.56 -8.68 16.96
C SER A 152 7.40 -7.97 18.30
N SER A 153 6.23 -7.34 18.52
CA SER A 153 5.85 -6.88 19.85
C SER A 153 5.55 -8.08 20.76
N PRO A 154 6.02 -8.12 22.03
CA PRO A 154 5.79 -9.24 22.95
C PRO A 154 4.35 -9.35 23.47
N ILE A 155 3.48 -8.38 23.16
CA ILE A 155 2.07 -8.32 23.61
C ILE A 155 1.12 -8.81 22.52
N SER A 156 1.56 -8.83 21.25
CA SER A 156 0.81 -9.45 20.16
C SER A 156 0.92 -10.98 20.25
N PRO A 157 -0.13 -11.76 19.95
CA PRO A 157 0.11 -13.10 19.41
C PRO A 157 1.07 -12.95 18.21
N PRO A 158 2.01 -13.87 17.96
CA PRO A 158 3.00 -13.71 16.92
C PRO A 158 2.28 -13.38 15.61
N ALA A 159 2.59 -12.20 15.05
CA ALA A 159 2.08 -11.78 13.76
C ALA A 159 2.70 -12.74 12.73
N GLY A 160 2.00 -13.83 12.46
CA GLY A 160 2.55 -15.01 11.81
C GLY A 160 3.57 -15.75 12.67
N ASP A 161 3.24 -16.99 13.02
CA ASP A 161 4.18 -18.09 13.28
C ASP A 161 4.91 -18.53 11.98
N GLY A 162 5.29 -17.57 11.13
CA GLY A 162 5.74 -17.80 9.76
C GLY A 162 4.59 -18.07 8.78
N ASP A 163 3.57 -18.81 9.19
CA ASP A 163 2.52 -19.36 8.30
C ASP A 163 1.36 -18.40 8.00
N HIS A 164 1.24 -17.28 8.75
CA HIS A 164 0.20 -16.27 8.54
C HIS A 164 0.71 -14.87 8.13
N GLY A 165 2.03 -14.68 8.01
CA GLY A 165 2.63 -13.38 7.70
C GLY A 165 2.57 -12.36 8.85
N ASN A 166 3.42 -11.33 8.79
CA ASN A 166 3.70 -10.42 9.90
C ASN A 166 3.44 -8.93 9.63
N ILE A 167 3.11 -8.56 8.39
CA ILE A 167 2.86 -7.18 7.97
C ILE A 167 1.76 -7.15 6.91
N ILE A 168 0.79 -6.26 7.05
CA ILE A 168 -0.27 -6.05 6.06
C ILE A 168 0.32 -5.26 4.89
N ILE A 169 0.04 -5.63 3.65
CA ILE A 169 0.28 -4.73 2.50
C ILE A 169 -1.01 -3.97 2.17
N ASP A 170 -0.97 -2.64 2.26
CA ASP A 170 -2.14 -1.79 2.05
C ASP A 170 -1.79 -0.54 1.23
N SER A 171 -2.51 -0.33 0.13
CA SER A 171 -2.39 0.84 -0.73
C SER A 171 -3.17 2.06 -0.21
N GLY A 172 -4.10 1.87 0.73
CA GLY A 172 -4.87 2.95 1.35
C GLY A 172 -4.09 3.73 2.41
N THR A 173 -3.22 3.05 3.16
CA THR A 173 -2.37 3.67 4.19
C THR A 173 -1.13 4.32 3.57
N VAL A 174 -0.89 5.60 3.84
CA VAL A 174 0.24 6.37 3.28
C VAL A 174 1.60 5.93 3.84
N LEU A 175 1.73 5.93 5.17
CA LEU A 175 2.96 5.62 5.88
C LEU A 175 3.14 4.12 6.12
N THR A 176 4.38 3.69 6.34
CA THR A 176 4.68 2.32 6.75
C THR A 176 4.76 2.24 8.28
N PHE A 177 3.96 1.37 8.87
CA PHE A 177 3.91 1.15 10.31
C PHE A 177 4.64 -0.16 10.65
N ILE A 178 5.53 -0.12 11.64
CA ILE A 178 6.27 -1.31 12.12
C ILE A 178 6.32 -1.35 13.66
N PRO A 179 6.52 -2.53 14.30
CA PRO A 179 6.57 -2.63 15.75
C PRO A 179 7.67 -1.77 16.38
N ASP A 180 7.39 -1.18 17.53
CA ASP A 180 8.22 -0.11 18.10
C ASP A 180 9.67 -0.53 18.38
N ALA A 181 9.88 -1.76 18.86
CA ALA A 181 11.22 -2.30 19.09
C ALA A 181 12.03 -2.41 17.77
N PHE A 182 11.38 -2.76 16.67
CA PHE A 182 11.98 -2.81 15.35
C PHE A 182 12.22 -1.38 14.81
N TYR A 183 11.26 -0.47 15.02
CA TYR A 183 11.40 0.95 14.68
C TYR A 183 12.59 1.61 15.37
N LEU A 184 12.75 1.45 16.69
CA LEU A 184 13.84 2.05 17.46
C LEU A 184 15.22 1.58 16.95
N ASN A 185 15.36 0.29 16.63
CA ASN A 185 16.60 -0.26 16.09
C ASN A 185 16.88 0.23 14.65
N LEU A 186 15.86 0.28 13.79
CA LEU A 186 15.99 0.80 12.42
C LEU A 186 16.29 2.30 12.40
N GLY A 187 15.56 3.09 13.17
CA GLY A 187 15.78 4.52 13.35
C GLY A 187 17.17 4.81 13.88
N SER A 188 17.62 4.10 14.93
CA SER A 188 18.99 4.22 15.45
C SER A 188 20.06 3.95 14.39
N LEU A 189 19.84 2.98 13.50
CA LEU A 189 20.77 2.68 12.41
C LEU A 189 20.75 3.79 11.33
N LEU A 190 19.56 4.25 10.92
CA LEU A 190 19.42 5.34 9.94
C LEU A 190 20.08 6.64 10.43
N MET A 191 19.82 7.03 11.68
CA MET A 191 20.41 8.21 12.33
C MET A 191 21.95 8.18 12.40
N ARG A 192 22.57 7.01 12.24
CA ARG A 192 24.04 6.83 12.19
C ARG A 192 24.59 6.63 10.77
N SER A 193 23.72 6.39 9.79
CA SER A 193 24.11 5.99 8.43
C SER A 193 23.78 7.03 7.36
N VAL A 194 22.83 7.93 7.62
CA VAL A 194 22.48 9.05 6.74
C VAL A 194 23.38 10.24 7.07
N ASN A 195 24.04 10.81 6.05
CA ASN A 195 24.93 11.95 6.20
C ASN A 195 24.21 13.26 5.84
N ALA A 196 23.31 13.71 6.72
CA ALA A 196 22.58 14.97 6.57
C ALA A 196 22.34 15.62 7.96
N THR A 197 22.13 16.94 8.00
CA THR A 197 21.83 17.65 9.25
C THR A 197 20.53 17.12 9.85
N ARG A 198 20.54 16.73 11.11
CA ARG A 198 19.34 16.32 11.83
C ARG A 198 18.49 17.52 12.18
N LYS A 199 17.17 17.36 12.06
CA LYS A 199 16.17 18.35 12.40
C LYS A 199 14.95 17.67 13.00
N ASP A 200 14.34 18.30 14.00
CA ASP A 200 13.17 17.78 14.68
C ASP A 200 11.89 18.19 13.93
N ASP A 201 10.89 17.31 13.93
CA ASP A 201 9.54 17.59 13.46
C ASP A 201 8.75 18.35 14.54
N PRO A 202 8.32 19.61 14.31
CA PRO A 202 7.56 20.39 15.29
C PRO A 202 6.21 19.77 15.68
N SER A 203 5.65 18.87 14.86
CA SER A 203 4.39 18.16 15.17
C SER A 203 4.60 16.94 16.07
N GLY A 204 5.84 16.45 16.21
CA GLY A 204 6.17 15.22 16.94
C GLY A 204 5.72 13.92 16.26
N THR A 205 5.27 13.96 15.00
CA THR A 205 4.81 12.80 14.23
C THR A 205 5.99 11.92 13.80
N PHE A 206 7.10 12.54 13.41
CA PHE A 206 8.26 11.86 12.82
C PHE A 206 9.53 12.01 13.69
N THR A 207 10.13 10.90 14.12
CA THR A 207 11.33 10.92 14.98
C THR A 207 12.64 11.03 14.20
N VAL A 208 12.65 10.69 12.90
CA VAL A 208 13.87 10.61 12.07
C VAL A 208 13.71 11.54 10.86
N CYS A 209 14.06 12.81 11.06
CA CYS A 209 14.04 13.83 10.02
C CYS A 209 15.37 14.58 9.90
N TYR A 210 15.52 15.24 8.75
CA TYR A 210 16.73 15.91 8.30
C TYR A 210 16.40 17.21 7.54
N GLU A 211 17.37 18.10 7.45
CA GLU A 211 17.36 19.21 6.48
C GLU A 211 17.54 18.64 5.06
N PRO A 212 16.75 19.11 4.07
CA PRO A 212 16.95 18.74 2.67
C PRO A 212 18.21 19.38 2.07
N ASN A 213 18.80 18.70 1.09
CA ASN A 213 19.76 19.28 0.15
C ASN A 213 19.07 20.25 -0.84
N GLU A 214 19.84 20.89 -1.73
CA GLU A 214 19.34 21.85 -2.73
C GLU A 214 18.22 21.29 -3.64
N ASN A 215 18.15 19.95 -3.81
CA ASN A 215 17.13 19.27 -4.61
C ASN A 215 15.87 18.88 -3.82
N GLY A 216 15.77 19.26 -2.53
CA GLY A 216 14.64 18.90 -1.67
C GLY A 216 14.68 17.45 -1.15
N THR A 217 15.83 16.78 -1.19
CA THR A 217 16.00 15.35 -0.84
C THR A 217 17.13 15.16 0.18
N ILE A 218 17.46 13.90 0.52
CA ILE A 218 18.64 13.56 1.33
C ILE A 218 19.39 12.38 0.72
N ASP A 219 20.72 12.37 0.91
CA ASP A 219 21.59 11.28 0.49
C ASP A 219 21.57 10.15 1.53
N ALA A 220 20.54 9.30 1.45
CA ALA A 220 20.43 8.10 2.26
C ALA A 220 21.20 6.91 1.63
N PRO A 221 21.81 6.02 2.42
CA PRO A 221 22.30 4.73 1.92
C PRO A 221 21.20 3.91 1.26
N LYS A 222 21.57 2.92 0.44
CA LYS A 222 20.63 1.91 -0.09
C LYS A 222 19.86 1.25 1.05
N ILE A 223 18.52 1.26 0.97
CA ILE A 223 17.62 0.62 1.95
C ILE A 223 16.86 -0.51 1.26
N VAL A 224 16.84 -1.68 1.89
CA VAL A 224 16.22 -2.89 1.34
C VAL A 224 15.26 -3.51 2.36
N ALA A 225 14.01 -3.69 1.97
CA ALA A 225 13.04 -4.49 2.71
C ALA A 225 13.16 -5.95 2.28
N HIS A 226 13.52 -6.83 3.22
CA HIS A 226 13.73 -8.26 2.97
C HIS A 226 12.47 -9.03 3.38
N PHE A 227 11.65 -9.42 2.43
CA PHE A 227 10.49 -10.27 2.65
C PHE A 227 10.89 -11.76 2.58
N THR A 228 9.90 -12.65 2.52
CA THR A 228 10.15 -14.06 2.21
C THR A 228 10.38 -14.17 0.71
N ASP A 229 11.59 -14.59 0.34
CA ASP A 229 12.02 -14.89 -1.04
C ASP A 229 12.02 -13.70 -2.02
N ALA A 230 11.81 -12.49 -1.51
CA ALA A 230 11.92 -11.22 -2.23
C ALA A 230 12.68 -10.16 -1.43
N ASP A 231 13.65 -9.51 -2.07
CA ASP A 231 14.36 -8.34 -1.56
C ASP A 231 13.92 -7.11 -2.39
N LEU A 232 13.32 -6.12 -1.72
CA LEU A 232 12.84 -4.88 -2.34
C LEU A 232 13.78 -3.73 -1.99
N GLU A 233 14.56 -3.26 -2.96
CA GLU A 233 15.30 -2.01 -2.86
C GLU A 233 14.33 -0.83 -2.94
N LEU A 234 14.21 -0.08 -1.86
CA LEU A 234 13.23 1.00 -1.73
C LEU A 234 13.79 2.30 -2.31
N SER A 235 12.95 3.05 -3.05
CA SER A 235 13.33 4.36 -3.55
C SER A 235 13.65 5.33 -2.40
N PRO A 236 14.79 6.05 -2.42
CA PRO A 236 15.13 7.01 -1.38
C PRO A 236 14.05 8.08 -1.15
N THR A 237 13.40 8.56 -2.22
CA THR A 237 12.30 9.55 -2.16
C THR A 237 10.99 8.99 -1.62
N SER A 238 10.89 7.66 -1.50
CA SER A 238 9.74 6.96 -0.92
C SER A 238 9.99 6.61 0.55
N VAL A 239 11.24 6.33 0.94
CA VAL A 239 11.66 6.12 2.33
C VAL A 239 11.79 7.43 3.10
N PHE A 240 12.25 8.49 2.42
CA PHE A 240 12.41 9.83 2.97
C PHE A 240 11.62 10.82 2.13
N ALA A 241 10.50 11.28 2.69
CA ALA A 241 9.58 12.20 2.03
C ALA A 241 9.66 13.60 2.65
N LYS A 242 9.51 14.62 1.80
CA LYS A 242 9.38 16.01 2.22
C LYS A 242 8.01 16.22 2.89
N VAL A 243 7.98 16.68 4.14
CA VAL A 243 6.74 16.88 4.92
C VAL A 243 6.37 18.36 5.05
N VAL A 244 7.36 19.24 5.15
CA VAL A 244 7.24 20.71 5.01
C VAL A 244 8.46 21.22 4.23
N ASP A 245 8.52 22.53 3.93
CA ASP A 245 9.46 23.05 2.94
C ASP A 245 10.95 22.79 3.25
N ASP A 246 11.28 22.74 4.54
CA ASP A 246 12.61 22.67 5.10
C ASP A 246 12.82 21.40 5.95
N LEU A 247 12.03 20.33 5.72
CA LEU A 247 12.07 19.09 6.48
C LEU A 247 11.75 17.84 5.64
N VAL A 248 12.67 16.89 5.63
CA VAL A 248 12.51 15.56 5.02
C VAL A 248 12.55 14.50 6.12
N CYS A 249 11.51 13.65 6.18
CA CYS A 249 11.28 12.69 7.25
C CYS A 249 11.18 11.24 6.75
N LEU A 250 11.58 10.30 7.60
CA LEU A 250 11.39 8.87 7.40
C LEU A 250 9.89 8.53 7.33
N THR A 251 9.47 7.84 6.27
CA THR A 251 8.06 7.44 6.03
C THR A 251 7.67 6.13 6.72
N ILE A 252 8.62 5.55 7.46
CA ILE A 252 8.44 4.43 8.38
C ILE A 252 8.26 5.01 9.78
N VAL A 253 7.20 4.62 10.49
CA VAL A 253 6.79 5.14 11.81
C VAL A 253 6.44 3.99 12.77
N PRO A 254 6.46 4.22 14.10
CA PRO A 254 6.03 3.22 15.07
C PRO A 254 4.54 2.91 14.90
N GLY A 255 4.20 1.61 14.87
CA GLY A 255 2.85 1.08 14.70
C GLY A 255 2.25 0.45 15.96
N ASN A 256 2.95 0.49 17.10
CA ASN A 256 2.61 -0.23 18.32
C ASN A 256 2.50 -1.76 18.07
N GLN A 257 1.28 -2.23 17.82
CA GLN A 257 0.92 -3.63 17.58
C GLN A 257 0.56 -3.92 16.11
N LEU A 258 0.39 -2.88 15.29
CA LEU A 258 -0.05 -2.98 13.90
C LEU A 258 1.13 -2.75 12.96
N ALA A 259 1.35 -3.68 12.04
CA ALA A 259 2.38 -3.57 11.01
C ALA A 259 1.73 -3.45 9.63
N ILE A 260 2.03 -2.37 8.91
CA ILE A 260 1.51 -2.07 7.56
C ILE A 260 2.65 -1.61 6.67
N PHE A 261 2.85 -2.27 5.53
CA PHE A 261 3.68 -1.79 4.43
C PHE A 261 2.85 -0.83 3.58
N GLY A 262 3.04 0.47 3.79
CA GLY A 262 2.23 1.54 3.24
C GLY A 262 2.59 1.96 1.81
N ASN A 263 1.75 2.80 1.24
CA ASN A 263 1.71 3.07 -0.20
C ASN A 263 2.92 3.88 -0.70
N LEU A 264 3.59 4.68 0.14
CA LEU A 264 4.81 5.36 -0.23
C LEU A 264 5.90 4.35 -0.61
N LEU A 265 6.12 3.32 0.20
CA LEU A 265 7.13 2.28 -0.09
C LEU A 265 6.72 1.31 -1.22
N GLN A 266 5.47 1.34 -1.64
CA GLN A 266 4.95 0.62 -2.81
C GLN A 266 5.10 1.40 -4.13
N SER A 267 5.41 2.70 -4.08
CA SER A 267 5.53 3.54 -5.29
C SER A 267 6.72 3.15 -6.17
N ASN A 268 6.58 3.35 -7.49
CA ASN A 268 7.52 2.87 -8.51
C ASN A 268 7.77 1.34 -8.51
N PHE A 269 6.80 0.57 -7.99
CA PHE A 269 6.67 -0.85 -8.29
C PHE A 269 5.37 -1.10 -9.04
N LEU A 270 5.44 -1.90 -10.09
CA LEU A 270 4.28 -2.64 -10.58
C LEU A 270 4.11 -3.85 -9.65
N ILE A 271 3.03 -3.84 -8.87
CA ILE A 271 2.73 -4.83 -7.83
C ILE A 271 1.59 -5.71 -8.32
N GLY A 272 1.86 -7.00 -8.52
CA GLY A 272 0.88 -7.99 -8.96
C GLY A 272 0.50 -8.96 -7.85
N TYR A 273 -0.80 -9.09 -7.62
CA TYR A 273 -1.41 -10.05 -6.71
C TYR A 273 -1.97 -11.21 -7.53
N ASP A 274 -1.50 -12.42 -7.24
CA ASP A 274 -2.11 -13.66 -7.71
C ASP A 274 -2.66 -14.41 -6.50
N LEU A 275 -3.97 -14.27 -6.28
CA LEU A 275 -4.66 -14.88 -5.14
C LEU A 275 -4.85 -16.40 -5.30
N VAL A 276 -4.71 -16.93 -6.51
CA VAL A 276 -4.77 -18.37 -6.77
C VAL A 276 -3.43 -19.02 -6.45
N ALA A 277 -2.32 -18.36 -6.82
CA ALA A 277 -0.97 -18.79 -6.47
C ALA A 277 -0.53 -18.38 -5.06
N ASN A 278 -1.37 -17.66 -4.29
CA ASN A 278 -1.03 -17.04 -3.00
C ASN A 278 0.32 -16.31 -3.05
N LYS A 279 0.45 -15.34 -3.96
CA LYS A 279 1.73 -14.67 -4.24
C LYS A 279 1.55 -13.18 -4.55
N VAL A 280 2.45 -12.35 -4.03
CA VAL A 280 2.64 -10.97 -4.50
C VAL A 280 3.98 -10.87 -5.22
N SER A 281 3.99 -10.18 -6.36
CA SER A 281 5.17 -9.97 -7.20
C SER A 281 5.42 -8.49 -7.41
N PHE A 282 6.66 -8.06 -7.27
CA PHE A 282 7.09 -6.67 -7.36
C PHE A 282 8.07 -6.51 -8.53
N LYS A 283 7.88 -5.46 -9.32
CA LYS A 283 8.78 -5.09 -10.42
C LYS A 283 9.09 -3.60 -10.36
N PRO A 284 10.35 -3.18 -10.16
CA PRO A 284 10.74 -1.77 -10.30
C PRO A 284 10.28 -1.22 -11.65
N THR A 285 9.43 -0.19 -11.64
CA THR A 285 8.72 0.33 -12.81
C THR A 285 8.52 1.84 -12.65
N ASP A 286 8.75 2.62 -13.72
CA ASP A 286 8.34 4.03 -13.75
C ASP A 286 6.81 4.10 -13.90
N CYS A 287 6.10 4.23 -12.78
CA CYS A 287 4.65 4.26 -12.77
C CYS A 287 4.05 5.53 -13.41
N THR A 288 4.86 6.51 -13.83
CA THR A 288 4.38 7.67 -14.62
C THR A 288 4.20 7.33 -16.11
N ARG A 289 4.61 6.13 -16.52
CA ARG A 289 4.57 5.63 -17.91
C ARG A 289 3.90 4.25 -18.02
N HIS A 290 3.18 3.81 -16.98
CA HIS A 290 2.60 2.48 -16.87
C HIS A 290 1.12 2.43 -17.24
#